data_AF-A0A2H1GXV4-F1
#
_entry.id   AF-A0A2H1GXV4-F1
#
_cell.length_a   1.000
_cell.length_b   1.000
_cell.length_c   1.000
_cell.angle_alpha   90.00
_cell.angle_beta   90.00
_cell.angle_gamma   90.00
#
_symmetry.space_group_name_H-M   'P 1'
#
loop_
_entity.id
_entity.type
_entity.pdbx_description
1 polymer ?
#
loop_
_entity_poly.entity_id
_entity_poly.type
_entity_poly.pdbx_seq_one_letter_code
_entity_poly.pdbx_strand_id
1 'polypeptide(L)'
;MFNDLADDRIKVSGGYLAYPDGPARNPTYVQRGTVLFLSTRPGDPTTPGYPSKAGVPRTGRDDVTPVIPSLPISYINAGPLLAALEGFGPSGAEVNRSKWIGDYDTGYYSGPAPGVTLGLSNLMNETYTDIWNAIGVINGTDPNEGAIIIGNHRDAWMIGGAGDPNSGTAALNEVAKAFGGLLKTGWKPKRTIIFASWDAEEYGMVGSTEFVEEYLPWLNASAATYINFDSATIGPVPAFAGTPELHQIAIETMKKVQWPRTSGSMYEAWSKQPQVLGAGSDYIAFVQNGFPTLDVGSVASPTSPIFMYHSNYDTYEWMRRFGDPGFQVHAAVAQYVSLLVYNFASDDALPFNLTNFATEMDIYYAQLQKNIAAQSVELDLTALRSAIDTFRVHAEQADSLTADAVAARDTDLITAQNKKYQSFHRRFADTPGLPDRTFYRHAIFAPGRDDGYAPVTFPGITESIVLDKNLTLAMEWVEITAGVIVAAGEVLKA
;
A
#
# COMPACT_ATOMS: atom_id res chain seq x y z
N MET A 1 15.08 -18.54 2.58
CA MET A 1 14.89 -17.41 1.64
C MET A 1 16.18 -16.59 1.62
N PHE A 2 16.57 -16.01 0.50
CA PHE A 2 17.73 -15.11 0.42
C PHE A 2 17.51 -14.10 -0.72
N ASN A 3 18.28 -13.02 -0.72
CA ASN A 3 18.27 -12.02 -1.78
C ASN A 3 19.42 -12.31 -2.75
N ASP A 4 19.10 -12.70 -3.98
CA ASP A 4 20.11 -12.93 -5.00
C ASP A 4 20.62 -11.59 -5.55
N LEU A 5 21.92 -11.50 -5.83
CA LEU A 5 22.50 -10.27 -6.40
C LEU A 5 22.08 -10.05 -7.86
N ALA A 6 21.43 -11.02 -8.52
CA ALA A 6 20.84 -10.79 -9.83
C ALA A 6 19.64 -9.83 -9.79
N ASP A 7 18.98 -9.71 -8.63
CA ASP A 7 17.90 -8.74 -8.41
C ASP A 7 18.46 -7.32 -8.18
N ASP A 8 19.76 -7.21 -7.88
CA ASP A 8 20.42 -5.95 -7.61
C ASP A 8 20.97 -5.30 -8.90
N ARG A 9 20.61 -4.04 -9.13
CA ARG A 9 21.19 -3.24 -10.21
C ARG A 9 22.55 -2.62 -9.86
N ILE A 10 22.81 -2.43 -8.56
CA ILE A 10 24.07 -1.92 -8.02
C ILE A 10 24.73 -3.02 -7.19
N LYS A 11 25.77 -3.64 -7.75
CA LYS A 11 26.40 -4.84 -7.18
C LYS A 11 27.91 -4.86 -7.36
N VAL A 12 28.58 -5.67 -6.55
CA VAL A 12 30.05 -5.76 -6.50
C VAL A 12 30.65 -6.28 -7.81
N SER A 13 29.97 -7.20 -8.50
CA SER A 13 30.35 -7.66 -9.84
C SER A 13 30.35 -6.54 -10.89
N GLY A 14 29.60 -5.45 -10.64
CA GLY A 14 29.61 -4.22 -11.44
C GLY A 14 30.67 -3.18 -11.02
N GLY A 15 31.59 -3.52 -10.12
CA GLY A 15 32.68 -2.64 -9.66
C GLY A 15 32.33 -1.71 -8.50
N TYR A 16 31.14 -1.83 -7.90
CA TYR A 16 30.76 -1.08 -6.71
C TYR A 16 31.33 -1.72 -5.43
N LEU A 17 31.65 -0.90 -4.43
CA LEU A 17 31.92 -1.42 -3.08
C LEU A 17 30.59 -1.77 -2.39
N ALA A 18 30.61 -2.84 -1.59
CA ALA A 18 29.48 -3.16 -0.74
C ALA A 18 29.40 -2.20 0.46
N TYR A 19 28.19 -2.00 0.99
CA TYR A 19 27.98 -1.27 2.23
C TYR A 19 28.80 -1.93 3.36
N PRO A 20 29.46 -1.16 4.26
CA PRO A 20 29.35 0.29 4.47
C PRO A 20 30.22 1.18 3.57
N ASP A 21 31.08 0.60 2.73
CA ASP A 21 32.06 1.36 1.95
C ASP A 21 31.49 1.85 0.61
N GLY A 22 30.40 1.25 0.13
CA GLY A 22 29.70 1.68 -1.07
C GLY A 22 28.21 1.36 -1.09
N PRO A 23 27.58 1.58 -2.26
CA PRO A 23 26.13 1.55 -2.41
C PRO A 23 25.56 0.15 -2.69
N ALA A 24 26.40 -0.86 -2.91
CA ALA A 24 25.95 -2.23 -3.15
C ALA A 24 25.53 -2.92 -1.84
N ARG A 25 24.68 -3.95 -1.95
CA ARG A 25 24.21 -4.76 -0.81
C ARG A 25 25.38 -5.28 0.03
N ASN A 26 25.23 -5.26 1.35
CA ASN A 26 26.23 -5.83 2.26
C ASN A 26 26.28 -7.37 2.15
N PRO A 27 27.45 -8.02 2.14
CA PRO A 27 27.61 -9.49 2.08
C PRO A 27 26.80 -10.29 3.09
N THR A 28 26.62 -9.76 4.28
CA THR A 28 25.91 -10.41 5.39
C THR A 28 24.50 -9.85 5.57
N TYR A 29 23.98 -9.11 4.58
CA TYR A 29 22.60 -8.64 4.56
C TYR A 29 21.63 -9.81 4.70
N VAL A 30 20.67 -9.67 5.61
CA VAL A 30 19.55 -10.60 5.79
C VAL A 30 18.28 -9.76 5.86
N GLN A 31 17.35 -10.02 4.94
CA GLN A 31 16.03 -9.40 4.93
C GLN A 31 15.12 -10.14 5.91
N ARG A 32 14.60 -9.43 6.92
CA ARG A 32 13.51 -9.92 7.76
C ARG A 32 12.16 -9.62 7.12
N GLY A 33 11.10 -10.14 7.70
CA GLY A 33 9.75 -9.92 7.24
C GLY A 33 8.82 -10.93 7.89
N THR A 34 7.58 -10.51 8.08
CA THR A 34 6.53 -11.43 8.46
C THR A 34 6.30 -12.42 7.32
N VAL A 35 6.02 -13.66 7.70
CA VAL A 35 5.58 -14.72 6.78
C VAL A 35 4.11 -15.06 7.02
N LEU A 36 3.39 -14.18 7.72
CA LEU A 36 1.93 -14.21 7.79
C LEU A 36 1.38 -14.18 6.36
N PHE A 37 0.32 -14.93 6.10
CA PHE A 37 -0.39 -14.93 4.83
C PHE A 37 -1.20 -13.65 4.72
N LEU A 38 -0.51 -12.53 4.50
CA LEU A 38 -1.13 -11.23 4.31
C LEU A 38 -2.10 -11.27 3.13
N SER A 39 -1.86 -12.10 2.12
CA SER A 39 -2.82 -12.32 1.04
C SER A 39 -4.17 -12.90 1.50
N THR A 40 -4.28 -13.45 2.72
CA THR A 40 -5.53 -13.89 3.36
C THR A 40 -6.17 -12.79 4.22
N ARG A 41 -5.41 -12.26 5.20
CA ARG A 41 -5.80 -11.10 6.03
C ARG A 41 -4.61 -10.53 6.84
N PRO A 42 -4.57 -9.22 7.10
CA PRO A 42 -3.68 -8.60 8.08
C PRO A 42 -4.31 -8.62 9.49
N GLY A 43 -3.70 -7.92 10.44
CA GLY A 43 -4.18 -7.74 11.81
C GLY A 43 -3.65 -8.78 12.79
N ASP A 44 -4.12 -8.74 14.04
CA ASP A 44 -3.82 -9.79 15.01
C ASP A 44 -4.36 -11.13 14.47
N PRO A 45 -3.49 -12.16 14.29
CA PRO A 45 -3.90 -13.45 13.75
C PRO A 45 -5.01 -14.13 14.56
N THR A 46 -5.21 -13.75 15.81
CA THR A 46 -6.10 -14.40 16.77
C THR A 46 -7.39 -13.61 17.07
N THR A 47 -7.56 -12.39 16.56
CA THR A 47 -8.79 -11.58 16.73
C THR A 47 -9.34 -11.04 15.41
N PRO A 48 -9.57 -11.88 14.37
CA PRO A 48 -10.11 -11.41 13.10
C PRO A 48 -11.47 -10.71 13.27
N GLY A 49 -11.54 -9.45 12.86
CA GLY A 49 -12.78 -8.67 12.77
C GLY A 49 -13.19 -7.96 14.04
N TYR A 50 -12.35 -7.92 15.09
CA TYR A 50 -12.62 -7.19 16.33
C TYR A 50 -11.34 -6.87 17.08
N PRO A 51 -11.29 -5.73 17.79
CA PRO A 51 -10.04 -5.24 18.37
C PRO A 51 -9.48 -6.17 19.46
N SER A 52 -8.17 -6.39 19.41
CA SER A 52 -7.35 -7.17 20.32
C SER A 52 -7.22 -6.50 21.69
N LYS A 53 -8.29 -6.55 22.49
CA LYS A 53 -8.33 -6.04 23.87
C LYS A 53 -8.10 -7.14 24.89
N ALA A 54 -7.80 -6.75 26.13
CA ALA A 54 -7.66 -7.69 27.23
C ALA A 54 -8.96 -8.49 27.45
N GLY A 55 -8.86 -9.82 27.50
CA GLY A 55 -9.98 -10.71 27.82
C GLY A 55 -10.95 -11.01 26.68
N VAL A 56 -10.70 -10.52 25.45
CA VAL A 56 -11.51 -10.91 24.29
C VAL A 56 -11.28 -12.39 23.93
N PRO A 57 -12.28 -13.08 23.35
CA PRO A 57 -12.07 -14.38 22.75
C PRO A 57 -10.91 -14.33 21.73
N ARG A 58 -10.19 -15.44 21.59
CA ARG A 58 -9.11 -15.57 20.60
C ARG A 58 -9.29 -16.87 19.85
N THR A 59 -9.09 -16.84 18.54
CA THR A 59 -9.17 -18.01 17.66
C THR A 59 -7.79 -18.60 17.36
N GLY A 60 -7.76 -19.80 16.79
CA GLY A 60 -6.58 -20.32 16.11
C GLY A 60 -6.20 -19.47 14.90
N ARG A 61 -4.96 -19.62 14.44
CA ARG A 61 -4.31 -18.78 13.41
C ARG A 61 -3.74 -19.60 12.25
N ASP A 62 -4.13 -20.88 12.17
CA ASP A 62 -3.62 -21.83 11.18
C ASP A 62 -4.02 -21.43 9.75
N ASP A 63 -5.04 -20.58 9.60
CA ASP A 63 -5.51 -19.99 8.35
C ASP A 63 -4.55 -18.93 7.78
N VAL A 64 -3.73 -18.32 8.64
CA VAL A 64 -2.87 -17.17 8.27
C VAL A 64 -1.39 -17.37 8.60
N THR A 65 -1.02 -18.45 9.29
CA THR A 65 0.37 -18.69 9.68
C THR A 65 0.97 -19.91 8.97
N PRO A 66 2.25 -19.88 8.59
CA PRO A 66 2.90 -21.01 7.94
C PRO A 66 3.14 -22.16 8.93
N VAL A 67 2.88 -23.38 8.48
CA VAL A 67 3.06 -24.62 9.25
C VAL A 67 4.44 -25.28 9.04
N ILE A 68 5.31 -24.65 8.27
CA ILE A 68 6.69 -25.10 8.03
C ILE A 68 7.70 -24.01 8.46
N PRO A 69 8.87 -24.40 9.02
CA PRO A 69 9.88 -23.43 9.39
C PRO A 69 10.43 -22.67 8.17
N SER A 70 10.63 -21.37 8.32
CA SER A 70 11.31 -20.52 7.35
C SER A 70 12.42 -19.72 8.04
N LEU A 71 13.54 -19.52 7.33
CA LEU A 71 14.67 -18.74 7.83
C LEU A 71 15.26 -17.93 6.66
N PRO A 72 15.36 -16.58 6.78
CA PRO A 72 16.11 -15.80 5.82
C PRO A 72 17.62 -15.95 6.09
N ILE A 73 18.40 -16.04 5.03
CA ILE A 73 19.87 -16.13 5.10
C ILE A 73 20.49 -15.07 4.20
N SER A 74 21.75 -14.73 4.48
CA SER A 74 22.50 -13.82 3.63
C SER A 74 22.88 -14.48 2.32
N TYR A 75 23.12 -13.66 1.30
CA TYR A 75 23.47 -14.16 -0.02
C TYR A 75 24.79 -14.95 0.02
N ILE A 76 25.81 -14.51 0.78
CA ILE A 76 27.05 -15.31 0.92
C ILE A 76 26.82 -16.71 1.52
N ASN A 77 25.77 -16.90 2.32
CA ASN A 77 25.43 -18.20 2.89
C ASN A 77 24.58 -19.04 1.91
N ALA A 78 23.92 -18.43 0.93
CA ALA A 78 23.19 -19.12 -0.12
C ALA A 78 24.12 -19.78 -1.16
N GLY A 79 25.25 -19.15 -1.47
CA GLY A 79 26.21 -19.66 -2.47
C GLY A 79 26.65 -21.11 -2.26
N PRO A 80 27.13 -21.51 -1.06
CA PRO A 80 27.49 -22.90 -0.77
C PRO A 80 26.32 -23.88 -0.90
N LEU A 81 25.09 -23.45 -0.60
CA LEU A 81 23.90 -24.28 -0.73
C LEU A 81 23.58 -24.55 -2.21
N LEU A 82 23.67 -23.51 -3.06
CA LEU A 82 23.46 -23.63 -4.50
C LEU A 82 24.56 -24.45 -5.16
N ALA A 83 25.82 -24.23 -4.77
CA ALA A 83 26.96 -25.01 -5.27
C ALA A 83 26.84 -26.51 -4.93
N ALA A 84 26.25 -26.85 -3.78
CA ALA A 84 26.01 -28.25 -3.41
C ALA A 84 24.96 -28.95 -4.30
N LEU A 85 24.14 -28.18 -5.04
CA LEU A 85 23.15 -28.71 -5.98
C LEU A 85 23.72 -28.89 -7.40
N GLU A 86 24.93 -28.39 -7.67
CA GLU A 86 25.52 -28.35 -9.01
C GLU A 86 25.53 -29.72 -9.69
N GLY A 87 24.95 -29.80 -10.89
CA GLY A 87 24.86 -31.03 -11.69
C GLY A 87 23.73 -31.98 -11.29
N PHE A 88 22.88 -31.63 -10.31
CA PHE A 88 21.78 -32.48 -9.85
C PHE A 88 20.39 -31.89 -10.15
N GLY A 89 19.58 -32.62 -10.90
CA GLY A 89 18.26 -32.15 -11.37
C GLY A 89 18.37 -31.20 -12.57
N PRO A 90 17.25 -30.62 -13.04
CA PRO A 90 17.30 -29.57 -14.06
C PRO A 90 18.05 -28.32 -13.57
N SER A 91 18.91 -27.79 -14.43
CA SER A 91 19.55 -26.47 -14.29
C SER A 91 18.55 -25.33 -14.52
N GLY A 92 18.88 -24.14 -14.03
CA GLY A 92 18.09 -22.93 -14.31
C GLY A 92 17.95 -22.66 -15.81
N ALA A 93 18.95 -23.04 -16.61
CA ALA A 93 18.91 -22.94 -18.08
C ALA A 93 17.91 -23.93 -18.71
N GLU A 94 17.88 -25.17 -18.23
CA GLU A 94 16.97 -26.22 -18.74
C GLU A 94 15.50 -25.96 -18.39
N VAL A 95 15.24 -25.33 -17.23
CA VAL A 95 13.89 -24.90 -16.85
C VAL A 95 13.33 -23.86 -17.84
N ASN A 96 14.17 -23.28 -18.70
CA ASN A 96 13.83 -22.34 -19.78
C ASN A 96 12.96 -21.16 -19.31
N ARG A 97 13.21 -20.72 -18.07
CA ARG A 97 12.63 -19.51 -17.48
C ARG A 97 13.80 -18.64 -17.07
N SER A 98 14.04 -17.56 -17.82
CA SER A 98 15.16 -16.63 -17.61
C SER A 98 15.28 -16.07 -16.19
N LYS A 99 14.22 -16.16 -15.38
CA LYS A 99 14.16 -15.72 -13.98
C LYS A 99 14.72 -16.74 -12.96
N TRP A 100 15.21 -17.91 -13.39
CA TRP A 100 15.75 -18.93 -12.48
C TRP A 100 17.27 -18.85 -12.27
N ILE A 101 17.99 -18.12 -13.12
CA ILE A 101 19.45 -17.95 -13.02
C ILE A 101 19.74 -16.63 -12.32
N GLY A 102 20.51 -16.68 -11.24
CA GLY A 102 20.98 -15.50 -10.51
C GLY A 102 22.47 -15.17 -10.75
N ASP A 103 23.13 -14.51 -9.79
CA ASP A 103 24.50 -13.98 -9.91
C ASP A 103 25.62 -14.88 -9.36
N TYR A 104 25.34 -16.12 -8.95
CA TYR A 104 26.40 -17.09 -8.59
C TYR A 104 26.97 -17.80 -9.82
N ASP A 105 28.26 -18.15 -9.74
CA ASP A 105 28.94 -19.03 -10.70
C ASP A 105 28.54 -20.51 -10.48
N THR A 106 27.24 -20.79 -10.67
CA THR A 106 26.61 -22.12 -10.59
C THR A 106 25.53 -22.23 -11.66
N GLY A 107 25.12 -23.44 -12.03
CA GLY A 107 24.02 -23.66 -12.98
C GLY A 107 22.61 -23.48 -12.40
N TYR A 108 22.47 -23.08 -11.13
CA TYR A 108 21.18 -22.95 -10.43
C TYR A 108 20.34 -24.23 -10.55
N TYR A 109 20.97 -25.35 -10.21
CA TYR A 109 20.36 -26.66 -10.25
C TYR A 109 19.30 -26.83 -9.17
N SER A 110 18.19 -27.46 -9.54
CA SER A 110 17.03 -27.68 -8.65
C SER A 110 17.22 -28.78 -7.61
N GLY A 111 18.22 -29.64 -7.78
CA GLY A 111 18.42 -30.81 -6.93
C GLY A 111 17.35 -31.90 -7.15
N PRO A 112 17.21 -32.84 -6.18
CA PRO A 112 18.02 -33.00 -4.98
C PRO A 112 19.42 -33.57 -5.30
N ALA A 113 20.44 -33.13 -4.56
CA ALA A 113 21.79 -33.69 -4.63
C ALA A 113 21.93 -34.92 -3.71
N PRO A 114 22.20 -36.13 -4.23
CA PRO A 114 22.35 -37.33 -3.42
C PRO A 114 23.50 -37.22 -2.40
N GLY A 115 23.24 -37.57 -1.15
CA GLY A 115 24.24 -37.55 -0.07
C GLY A 115 24.45 -36.18 0.59
N VAL A 116 23.77 -35.13 0.11
CA VAL A 116 23.75 -33.80 0.75
C VAL A 116 22.57 -33.72 1.71
N THR A 117 22.80 -33.21 2.92
CA THR A 117 21.74 -32.96 3.92
C THR A 117 21.85 -31.54 4.44
N LEU A 118 20.70 -30.88 4.61
CA LEU A 118 20.59 -29.56 5.22
C LEU A 118 19.86 -29.69 6.55
N GLY A 119 20.52 -29.29 7.63
CA GLY A 119 19.90 -29.17 8.95
C GLY A 119 19.37 -27.75 9.16
N LEU A 120 18.09 -27.61 9.46
CA LEU A 120 17.46 -26.34 9.84
C LEU A 120 16.97 -26.45 11.29
N SER A 121 17.42 -25.53 12.15
CA SER A 121 16.92 -25.37 13.52
C SER A 121 16.36 -23.95 13.65
N ASN A 122 15.03 -23.84 13.72
CA ASN A 122 14.32 -22.58 13.93
C ASN A 122 13.54 -22.65 15.24
N LEU A 123 13.94 -21.86 16.22
CA LEU A 123 13.32 -21.82 17.55
C LEU A 123 12.69 -20.45 17.72
N MET A 124 11.38 -20.36 17.42
CA MET A 124 10.59 -19.14 17.58
C MET A 124 9.78 -19.23 18.86
N ASN A 125 9.74 -18.14 19.63
CA ASN A 125 8.87 -18.02 20.79
C ASN A 125 7.69 -17.13 20.42
N GLU A 126 6.49 -17.61 20.70
CA GLU A 126 5.26 -16.92 20.35
C GLU A 126 4.60 -16.43 21.62
N THR A 127 4.43 -15.12 21.69
CA THR A 127 3.90 -14.46 22.88
C THR A 127 2.94 -13.36 22.46
N TYR A 128 1.86 -13.21 23.22
CA TYR A 128 1.07 -11.99 23.17
C TYR A 128 1.88 -10.85 23.79
N THR A 129 1.90 -9.71 23.10
CA THR A 129 2.65 -8.52 23.49
C THR A 129 1.77 -7.31 23.29
N ASP A 130 1.84 -6.35 24.22
CA ASP A 130 1.15 -5.08 24.08
C ASP A 130 1.78 -4.22 22.98
N ILE A 131 0.94 -3.60 22.15
CA ILE A 131 1.34 -2.63 21.12
C ILE A 131 0.75 -1.26 21.43
N TRP A 132 1.37 -0.19 20.92
CA TRP A 132 1.03 1.18 21.28
C TRP A 132 0.92 2.08 20.04
N ASN A 133 -0.30 2.27 19.56
CA ASN A 133 -0.57 3.36 18.61
C ASN A 133 -0.53 4.72 19.34
N ALA A 134 0.14 5.71 18.75
CA ALA A 134 0.10 7.08 19.26
C ALA A 134 -0.76 7.96 18.34
N ILE A 135 -1.82 8.56 18.91
CA ILE A 135 -2.81 9.32 18.16
C ILE A 135 -2.79 10.79 18.61
N GLY A 136 -2.52 11.70 17.68
CA GLY A 136 -2.60 13.15 17.87
C GLY A 136 -3.77 13.74 17.10
N VAL A 137 -4.51 14.67 17.69
CA VAL A 137 -5.71 15.26 17.09
C VAL A 137 -5.64 16.78 17.08
N ILE A 138 -5.91 17.38 15.92
CA ILE A 138 -6.21 18.81 15.77
C ILE A 138 -7.69 18.94 15.40
N ASN A 139 -8.50 19.45 16.33
CA ASN A 139 -9.95 19.56 16.14
C ASN A 139 -10.29 20.53 14.99
N GLY A 140 -11.19 20.08 14.11
CA GLY A 140 -11.81 20.92 13.09
C GLY A 140 -12.80 21.92 13.67
N THR A 141 -13.12 22.96 12.90
CA THR A 141 -14.13 23.96 13.27
C THR A 141 -15.55 23.53 12.91
N ASP A 142 -15.72 22.60 11.97
CA ASP A 142 -17.03 22.11 11.53
C ASP A 142 -17.19 20.61 11.81
N PRO A 143 -18.04 20.20 12.77
CA PRO A 143 -18.28 18.79 13.07
C PRO A 143 -18.97 18.03 11.94
N ASN A 144 -19.61 18.72 10.98
CA ASN A 144 -20.25 18.07 9.84
C ASN A 144 -19.23 17.69 8.76
N GLU A 145 -18.02 18.24 8.79
CA GLU A 145 -17.03 18.05 7.74
C GLU A 145 -16.10 16.85 7.98
N GLY A 146 -16.17 16.25 9.17
CA GLY A 146 -15.49 14.98 9.48
C GLY A 146 -14.00 15.13 9.78
N ALA A 147 -13.23 14.08 9.48
CA ALA A 147 -11.83 13.95 9.81
C ALA A 147 -10.98 13.43 8.62
N ILE A 148 -9.74 13.89 8.55
CA ILE A 148 -8.70 13.29 7.73
C ILE A 148 -7.68 12.62 8.63
N ILE A 149 -7.20 11.46 8.21
CA ILE A 149 -6.25 10.66 8.97
C ILE A 149 -4.97 10.58 8.16
N ILE A 150 -3.84 10.87 8.80
CA ILE A 150 -2.51 10.66 8.25
C ILE A 150 -1.75 9.70 9.17
N GLY A 151 -1.25 8.61 8.59
CA GLY A 151 -0.65 7.51 9.34
C GLY A 151 0.74 7.12 8.83
N ASN A 152 1.58 6.63 9.75
CA ASN A 152 2.88 6.03 9.50
C ASN A 152 3.15 5.04 10.62
N HIS A 153 3.57 3.81 10.32
CA HIS A 153 4.05 2.93 11.39
C HIS A 153 5.41 3.37 11.91
N ARG A 154 5.74 2.90 13.12
CA ARG A 154 6.91 3.33 13.88
C ARG A 154 7.79 2.15 14.29
N ASP A 155 7.21 0.97 14.41
CA ASP A 155 7.99 -0.23 14.63
C ASP A 155 8.84 -0.54 13.41
N ALA A 156 10.04 -1.05 13.68
CA ALA A 156 10.98 -1.53 12.68
C ALA A 156 11.52 -2.88 13.17
N TRP A 157 12.03 -3.71 12.26
CA TRP A 157 12.58 -5.02 12.62
C TRP A 157 13.74 -5.02 13.63
N MET A 158 14.52 -3.92 13.76
CA MET A 158 15.69 -3.90 14.66
C MET A 158 16.17 -2.47 15.01
N ILE A 159 17.45 -2.28 15.38
CA ILE A 159 18.09 -0.95 15.48
C ILE A 159 18.02 -0.20 14.12
N GLY A 160 17.86 -0.95 13.02
CA GLY A 160 17.63 -0.39 11.70
C GLY A 160 16.22 0.17 11.51
N GLY A 161 15.96 0.64 10.30
CA GLY A 161 14.68 1.19 9.86
C GLY A 161 14.74 2.67 9.50
N ALA A 162 15.89 3.16 9.04
CA ALA A 162 16.06 4.56 8.67
C ALA A 162 15.28 4.95 7.42
N GLY A 163 15.17 4.04 6.45
CA GLY A 163 14.19 4.11 5.36
C GLY A 163 12.82 3.70 5.87
N ASP A 164 12.70 2.45 6.33
CA ASP A 164 11.44 1.84 6.70
C ASP A 164 11.35 1.59 8.22
N PRO A 165 10.48 2.30 8.98
CA PRO A 165 9.62 3.39 8.55
C PRO A 165 10.13 4.77 8.96
N ASN A 166 11.29 4.87 9.59
CA ASN A 166 11.66 6.10 10.31
C ASN A 166 11.89 7.30 9.38
N SER A 167 12.03 7.10 8.06
CA SER A 167 11.98 8.20 7.10
C SER A 167 10.61 8.89 7.11
N GLY A 168 9.53 8.11 7.08
CA GLY A 168 8.16 8.59 7.24
C GLY A 168 7.90 9.10 8.65
N THR A 169 8.37 8.42 9.70
CA THR A 169 8.17 8.89 11.08
C THR A 169 8.82 10.26 11.32
N ALA A 170 10.04 10.46 10.81
CA ALA A 170 10.72 11.75 10.89
C ALA A 170 9.94 12.83 10.14
N ALA A 171 9.47 12.52 8.92
CA ALA A 171 8.72 13.46 8.12
C ALA A 171 7.32 13.77 8.72
N LEU A 172 6.60 12.78 9.23
CA LEU A 172 5.31 12.95 9.92
C LEU A 172 5.44 13.89 11.12
N ASN A 173 6.51 13.76 11.88
CA ASN A 173 6.81 14.67 12.99
C ASN A 173 7.02 16.12 12.52
N GLU A 174 7.69 16.32 11.37
CA GLU A 174 7.85 17.67 10.80
C GLU A 174 6.54 18.22 10.23
N VAL A 175 5.69 17.38 9.62
CA VAL A 175 4.32 17.78 9.23
C VAL A 175 3.53 18.24 10.46
N ALA A 176 3.52 17.44 11.54
CA ALA A 176 2.83 17.80 12.78
C ALA A 176 3.35 19.12 13.39
N LYS A 177 4.67 19.35 13.37
CA LYS A 177 5.28 20.63 13.79
C LYS A 177 4.86 21.80 12.90
N ALA A 178 4.80 21.60 11.57
CA ALA A 178 4.36 22.63 10.63
C ALA A 178 2.92 23.05 10.90
N PHE A 179 2.00 22.10 11.12
CA PHE A 179 0.63 22.40 11.52
C PHE A 179 0.55 23.05 12.91
N GLY A 180 1.38 22.62 13.87
CA GLY A 180 1.52 23.30 15.16
C GLY A 180 1.97 24.76 15.03
N GLY A 181 2.84 25.07 14.06
CA GLY A 181 3.22 26.43 13.68
C GLY A 181 2.07 27.20 13.04
N LEU A 182 1.34 26.56 12.13
CA LEU A 182 0.20 27.14 11.42
C LEU A 182 -0.94 27.50 12.40
N LEU A 183 -1.23 26.67 13.40
CA LEU A 183 -2.22 26.98 14.43
C LEU A 183 -1.87 28.27 15.22
N LYS A 184 -0.58 28.55 15.43
CA LYS A 184 -0.13 29.77 16.14
C LYS A 184 -0.37 31.05 15.34
N THR A 185 -0.60 30.97 14.03
CA THR A 185 -0.97 32.13 13.20
C THR A 185 -2.45 32.48 13.32
N GLY A 186 -3.24 31.65 13.99
CA GLY A 186 -4.69 31.78 14.10
C GLY A 186 -5.47 30.97 13.07
N TRP A 187 -4.79 30.27 12.15
CA TRP A 187 -5.44 29.30 11.26
C TRP A 187 -6.05 28.16 12.07
N LYS A 188 -7.22 27.69 11.63
CA LYS A 188 -7.91 26.52 12.19
C LYS A 188 -8.41 25.67 11.02
N PRO A 189 -8.26 24.34 11.09
CA PRO A 189 -8.77 23.48 10.02
C PRO A 189 -10.30 23.41 10.08
N LYS A 190 -10.94 23.28 8.91
CA LYS A 190 -12.38 23.00 8.80
C LYS A 190 -12.68 21.58 9.26
N ARG A 191 -11.87 20.62 8.80
CA ARG A 191 -11.94 19.18 9.15
C ARG A 191 -10.98 18.84 10.28
N THR A 192 -11.31 17.84 11.08
CA THR A 192 -10.38 17.34 12.09
C THR A 192 -9.19 16.66 11.43
N ILE A 193 -7.98 16.90 11.93
CA ILE A 193 -6.76 16.22 11.46
C ILE A 193 -6.33 15.23 12.54
N ILE A 194 -6.16 13.97 12.15
CA ILE A 194 -5.68 12.91 13.02
C ILE A 194 -4.32 12.44 12.52
N PHE A 195 -3.29 12.60 13.35
CA PHE A 195 -1.98 12.01 13.16
C PHE A 195 -1.93 10.68 13.89
N ALA A 196 -1.59 9.62 13.17
CA ALA A 196 -1.46 8.28 13.72
C ALA A 196 -0.03 7.76 13.52
N SER A 197 0.57 7.31 14.62
CA SER A 197 1.82 6.56 14.60
C SER A 197 1.52 5.12 14.99
N TRP A 198 1.42 4.26 13.98
CA TRP A 198 1.04 2.86 14.13
C TRP A 198 2.19 2.03 14.70
N ASP A 199 1.83 0.93 15.34
CA ASP A 199 2.77 -0.03 15.93
C ASP A 199 2.45 -1.44 15.43
N ALA A 200 3.44 -2.33 15.46
CA ALA A 200 3.37 -3.70 14.95
C ALA A 200 2.87 -3.81 13.49
N GLU A 201 3.24 -2.87 12.62
CA GLU A 201 3.00 -2.98 11.18
C GLU A 201 3.81 -4.14 10.58
N GLU A 202 5.06 -4.29 11.00
CA GLU A 202 5.99 -5.28 10.45
C GLU A 202 5.53 -6.72 10.74
N TYR A 203 4.63 -6.87 11.71
CA TYR A 203 4.02 -8.13 12.12
C TYR A 203 2.68 -8.40 11.43
N GLY A 204 2.27 -7.55 10.50
CA GLY A 204 1.08 -7.70 9.66
C GLY A 204 0.05 -6.59 9.83
N MET A 205 0.49 -5.33 9.84
CA MET A 205 -0.37 -4.15 9.94
C MET A 205 -1.27 -4.21 11.17
N VAL A 206 -0.74 -4.72 12.30
CA VAL A 206 -1.56 -5.02 13.48
C VAL A 206 -2.14 -3.73 14.05
N GLY A 207 -1.31 -2.74 14.38
CA GLY A 207 -1.79 -1.50 15.01
C GLY A 207 -2.85 -0.76 14.20
N SER A 208 -2.66 -0.59 12.90
CA SER A 208 -3.63 0.08 12.03
C SER A 208 -4.89 -0.75 11.81
N THR A 209 -4.77 -2.07 11.65
CA THR A 209 -5.93 -2.98 11.54
C THR A 209 -6.79 -2.95 12.79
N GLU A 210 -6.20 -3.12 13.98
CA GLU A 210 -6.93 -3.10 15.25
C GLU A 210 -7.59 -1.75 15.51
N PHE A 211 -6.96 -0.64 15.08
CA PHE A 211 -7.57 0.68 15.15
C PHE A 211 -8.81 0.80 14.25
N VAL A 212 -8.72 0.31 13.01
CA VAL A 212 -9.87 0.31 12.09
C VAL A 212 -10.99 -0.55 12.64
N GLU A 213 -10.71 -1.74 13.15
CA GLU A 213 -11.72 -2.62 13.75
C GLU A 213 -12.40 -2.01 14.97
N GLU A 214 -11.64 -1.34 15.85
CA GLU A 214 -12.20 -0.66 17.03
C GLU A 214 -13.09 0.52 16.66
N TYR A 215 -12.65 1.34 15.70
CA TYR A 215 -13.27 2.62 15.40
C TYR A 215 -14.11 2.62 14.13
N LEU A 216 -14.35 1.47 13.49
CA LEU A 216 -15.10 1.37 12.22
C LEU A 216 -16.44 2.14 12.24
N PRO A 217 -17.28 2.09 13.30
CA PRO A 217 -18.51 2.86 13.33
C PRO A 217 -18.28 4.38 13.27
N TRP A 218 -17.27 4.89 13.97
CA TRP A 218 -16.91 6.30 13.94
C TRP A 218 -16.29 6.69 12.60
N LEU A 219 -15.38 5.86 12.09
CA LEU A 219 -14.71 6.05 10.82
C LEU A 219 -15.73 6.13 9.67
N ASN A 220 -16.71 5.22 9.63
CA ASN A 220 -17.79 5.26 8.63
C ASN A 220 -18.63 6.53 8.69
N ALA A 221 -18.81 7.11 9.87
CA ALA A 221 -19.58 8.35 10.05
C ALA A 221 -18.78 9.62 9.74
N SER A 222 -17.45 9.59 9.93
CA SER A 222 -16.66 10.81 10.06
C SER A 222 -15.40 10.88 9.20
N ALA A 223 -14.76 9.77 8.82
CA ALA A 223 -13.48 9.85 8.12
C ALA A 223 -13.66 10.05 6.61
N ALA A 224 -13.04 11.12 6.11
CA ALA A 224 -13.09 11.49 4.70
C ALA A 224 -12.04 10.79 3.86
N THR A 225 -10.81 10.65 4.36
CA THR A 225 -9.70 10.02 3.65
C THR A 225 -8.60 9.57 4.62
N TYR A 226 -7.80 8.60 4.19
CA TYR A 226 -6.57 8.17 4.84
C TYR A 226 -5.36 8.48 3.94
N ILE A 227 -4.32 9.07 4.51
CA ILE A 227 -3.04 9.30 3.84
C ILE A 227 -1.99 8.47 4.56
N ASN A 228 -1.52 7.43 3.91
CA ASN A 228 -0.41 6.62 4.36
C ASN A 228 0.92 7.31 4.03
N PHE A 229 1.81 7.26 4.99
CA PHE A 229 3.10 7.92 4.94
C PHE A 229 4.20 7.06 5.56
N ASP A 230 4.28 5.80 5.14
CA ASP A 230 5.24 4.79 5.58
C ASP A 230 6.70 5.21 5.36
N SER A 231 7.14 5.20 4.11
CA SER A 231 8.52 5.51 3.77
C SER A 231 8.55 6.82 2.99
N ALA A 232 8.91 7.92 3.68
CA ALA A 232 9.04 9.22 3.04
C ALA A 232 10.06 9.19 1.90
N THR A 233 11.17 8.47 2.08
CA THR A 233 12.11 8.24 0.98
C THR A 233 12.98 7.02 1.22
N ILE A 234 13.06 6.20 0.17
CA ILE A 234 14.09 5.16 0.00
C ILE A 234 14.87 5.39 -1.32
N GLY A 235 14.70 6.56 -1.93
CA GLY A 235 15.28 6.90 -3.22
C GLY A 235 14.72 8.19 -3.83
N PRO A 236 15.22 8.61 -5.00
CA PRO A 236 14.98 9.94 -5.53
C PRO A 236 13.74 10.07 -6.43
N VAL A 237 13.00 8.98 -6.68
CA VAL A 237 11.88 8.98 -7.63
C VAL A 237 10.57 9.16 -6.87
N PRO A 238 9.85 10.28 -7.03
CA PRO A 238 8.52 10.43 -6.43
C PRO A 238 7.61 9.27 -6.84
N ALA A 239 6.74 8.85 -5.92
CA ALA A 239 5.71 7.86 -6.23
C ALA A 239 4.46 8.10 -5.37
N PHE A 240 3.32 7.70 -5.91
CA PHE A 240 2.13 7.48 -5.10
C PHE A 240 1.33 6.30 -5.64
N ALA A 241 0.68 5.60 -4.71
CA ALA A 241 -0.44 4.72 -4.99
C ALA A 241 -1.70 5.33 -4.38
N GLY A 242 -2.86 5.05 -4.94
CA GLY A 242 -4.07 5.65 -4.37
C GLY A 242 -5.36 5.32 -5.08
N THR A 243 -6.45 5.60 -4.38
CA THR A 243 -7.79 5.50 -4.94
C THR A 243 -7.98 6.56 -6.04
N PRO A 244 -8.62 6.21 -7.18
CA PRO A 244 -8.70 7.08 -8.36
C PRO A 244 -9.17 8.51 -8.11
N GLU A 245 -10.12 8.69 -7.21
CA GLU A 245 -10.69 9.99 -6.88
C GLU A 245 -9.68 10.96 -6.23
N LEU A 246 -8.55 10.45 -5.72
CA LEU A 246 -7.49 11.24 -5.11
C LEU A 246 -6.32 11.54 -6.05
N HIS A 247 -6.32 10.97 -7.26
CA HIS A 247 -5.21 11.13 -8.21
C HIS A 247 -5.00 12.59 -8.60
N GLN A 248 -6.08 13.34 -8.87
CA GLN A 248 -5.94 14.73 -9.29
C GLN A 248 -5.30 15.60 -8.21
N ILE A 249 -5.78 15.55 -6.95
CA ILE A 249 -5.19 16.34 -5.86
C ILE A 249 -3.74 15.91 -5.58
N ALA A 250 -3.44 14.62 -5.68
CA ALA A 250 -2.07 14.11 -5.58
C ALA A 250 -1.17 14.75 -6.65
N ILE A 251 -1.60 14.72 -7.92
CA ILE A 251 -0.84 15.24 -9.07
C ILE A 251 -0.72 16.77 -9.04
N GLU A 252 -1.80 17.50 -8.78
CA GLU A 252 -1.79 18.97 -8.73
C GLU A 252 -0.94 19.48 -7.56
N THR A 253 -0.87 18.74 -6.46
CA THR A 253 0.01 19.08 -5.33
C THR A 253 1.47 18.82 -5.68
N MET A 254 1.80 17.77 -6.44
CA MET A 254 3.18 17.52 -6.91
C MET A 254 3.71 18.68 -7.77
N LYS A 255 2.85 19.32 -8.57
CA LYS A 255 3.24 20.49 -9.38
C LYS A 255 3.65 21.71 -8.55
N LYS A 256 3.25 21.77 -7.27
CA LYS A 256 3.53 22.89 -6.35
C LYS A 256 4.80 22.69 -5.51
N VAL A 257 5.41 21.51 -5.56
CA VAL A 257 6.58 21.16 -4.75
C VAL A 257 7.82 21.11 -5.64
N GLN A 258 8.84 21.91 -5.33
CA GLN A 258 10.13 21.82 -5.99
C GLN A 258 10.78 20.48 -5.65
N TRP A 259 11.18 19.70 -6.65
CA TRP A 259 11.87 18.44 -6.39
C TRP A 259 13.37 18.68 -6.24
N PRO A 260 14.02 18.12 -5.19
CA PRO A 260 15.45 18.25 -5.00
C PRO A 260 16.25 17.68 -6.16
N ARG A 261 17.42 18.26 -6.42
CA ARG A 261 18.40 17.76 -7.40
C ARG A 261 17.87 17.72 -8.84
N THR A 262 16.76 18.40 -9.12
CA THR A 262 16.25 18.68 -10.45
C THR A 262 15.96 20.19 -10.56
N SER A 263 15.75 20.69 -11.78
CA SER A 263 15.30 22.05 -12.01
C SER A 263 13.78 22.20 -11.93
N GLY A 264 13.05 21.14 -11.57
CA GLY A 264 11.61 21.03 -11.77
C GLY A 264 10.82 20.64 -10.52
N SER A 265 9.52 20.56 -10.69
CA SER A 265 8.56 20.10 -9.70
C SER A 265 8.64 18.59 -9.44
N MET A 266 8.06 18.14 -8.34
CA MET A 266 7.87 16.71 -8.02
C MET A 266 7.13 16.00 -9.16
N TYR A 267 6.18 16.67 -9.81
CA TYR A 267 5.44 16.13 -10.93
C TYR A 267 6.33 15.83 -12.15
N GLU A 268 7.33 16.68 -12.42
CA GLU A 268 8.24 16.49 -13.55
C GLU A 268 9.19 15.30 -13.32
N ALA A 269 9.57 15.05 -12.06
CA ALA A 269 10.41 13.93 -11.65
C ALA A 269 9.64 12.59 -11.51
N TRP A 270 8.32 12.63 -11.37
CA TRP A 270 7.46 11.45 -11.25
C TRP A 270 7.31 10.69 -12.58
N SER A 271 7.07 9.38 -12.49
CA SER A 271 6.85 8.47 -13.62
C SER A 271 5.56 8.73 -14.42
N LYS A 272 4.67 9.60 -13.91
CA LYS A 272 3.38 9.94 -14.53
C LYS A 272 2.40 8.76 -14.63
N GLN A 273 2.53 7.81 -13.71
CA GLN A 273 1.74 6.59 -13.65
C GLN A 273 1.28 6.36 -12.20
N PRO A 274 0.03 6.69 -11.85
CA PRO A 274 -0.55 6.32 -10.55
C PRO A 274 -0.50 4.81 -10.35
N GLN A 275 -0.27 4.36 -9.13
CA GLN A 275 -0.32 2.94 -8.79
C GLN A 275 -1.62 2.59 -8.06
N VAL A 276 -2.09 1.35 -8.24
CA VAL A 276 -3.20 0.80 -7.46
C VAL A 276 -2.67 0.32 -6.10
N LEU A 277 -3.47 0.49 -5.04
CA LEU A 277 -3.11 0.06 -3.68
C LEU A 277 -3.18 -1.47 -3.54
N GLY A 278 -2.09 -2.06 -3.03
CA GLY A 278 -1.93 -3.49 -2.77
C GLY A 278 -2.05 -3.86 -1.28
N ALA A 279 -1.12 -4.65 -0.74
CA ALA A 279 -1.04 -5.02 0.70
C ALA A 279 0.23 -4.52 1.40
N GLY A 280 0.85 -3.46 0.89
CA GLY A 280 2.23 -3.12 1.26
C GLY A 280 2.42 -2.24 2.50
N SER A 281 1.35 -1.80 3.19
CA SER A 281 1.45 -0.94 4.38
C SER A 281 0.09 -0.80 5.10
N ASP A 282 0.02 0.05 6.14
CA ASP A 282 -1.13 0.30 7.01
C ASP A 282 -2.42 0.73 6.29
N TYR A 283 -2.31 1.25 5.05
CA TYR A 283 -3.48 1.63 4.25
C TYR A 283 -4.45 0.47 3.99
N ILE A 284 -4.00 -0.79 4.09
CA ILE A 284 -4.81 -1.94 3.72
C ILE A 284 -6.11 -2.01 4.53
N ALA A 285 -6.05 -1.73 5.84
CA ALA A 285 -7.21 -1.77 6.71
C ALA A 285 -8.23 -0.69 6.32
N PHE A 286 -7.76 0.49 5.89
CA PHE A 286 -8.61 1.57 5.43
C PHE A 286 -9.21 1.26 4.07
N VAL A 287 -8.40 0.96 3.06
CA VAL A 287 -8.92 0.77 1.69
C VAL A 287 -9.89 -0.42 1.59
N GLN A 288 -9.64 -1.51 2.32
CA GLN A 288 -10.50 -2.69 2.34
C GLN A 288 -11.80 -2.51 3.15
N ASN A 289 -11.89 -1.41 3.89
CA ASN A 289 -13.12 -0.94 4.54
C ASN A 289 -13.75 0.27 3.80
N GLY A 290 -13.34 0.50 2.55
CA GLY A 290 -13.94 1.49 1.65
C GLY A 290 -13.58 2.95 1.99
N PHE A 291 -12.44 3.19 2.62
CA PHE A 291 -11.91 4.54 2.85
C PHE A 291 -11.10 5.02 1.63
N PRO A 292 -11.40 6.19 1.04
CA PRO A 292 -10.50 6.85 0.09
C PRO A 292 -9.09 6.93 0.67
N THR A 293 -8.08 6.52 -0.09
CA THR A 293 -6.74 6.33 0.46
C THR A 293 -5.63 6.73 -0.53
N LEU A 294 -4.60 7.41 -0.02
CA LEU A 294 -3.33 7.65 -0.70
C LEU A 294 -2.20 6.98 0.06
N ASP A 295 -1.20 6.49 -0.67
CA ASP A 295 0.11 6.10 -0.15
C ASP A 295 1.18 6.87 -0.92
N VAL A 296 2.02 7.62 -0.21
CA VAL A 296 2.90 8.63 -0.80
C VAL A 296 4.32 8.54 -0.28
N GLY A 297 5.28 8.75 -1.17
CA GLY A 297 6.70 8.75 -0.81
C GLY A 297 7.61 8.88 -2.02
N SER A 298 8.82 8.33 -1.89
CA SER A 298 9.73 8.19 -3.03
C SER A 298 10.48 6.87 -3.01
N VAL A 299 10.63 6.30 -4.20
CA VAL A 299 11.20 4.97 -4.44
C VAL A 299 12.59 5.07 -5.07
N ALA A 300 13.30 3.95 -5.02
CA ALA A 300 14.58 3.79 -5.70
C ALA A 300 14.44 3.92 -7.23
N SER A 301 15.39 4.63 -7.85
CA SER A 301 15.63 4.53 -9.29
C SER A 301 16.50 3.31 -9.61
N PRO A 302 16.57 2.87 -10.88
CA PRO A 302 17.51 1.83 -11.30
C PRO A 302 18.99 2.07 -10.98
N THR A 303 19.37 3.32 -10.72
CA THR A 303 20.75 3.74 -10.41
C THR A 303 20.94 4.12 -8.95
N SER A 304 19.89 3.97 -8.12
CA SER A 304 19.96 4.28 -6.70
C SER A 304 20.79 3.25 -5.95
N PRO A 305 21.45 3.64 -4.85
CA PRO A 305 22.04 2.69 -3.92
C PRO A 305 21.04 1.62 -3.48
N ILE A 306 21.52 0.41 -3.20
CA ILE A 306 20.65 -0.66 -2.73
C ILE A 306 20.06 -0.25 -1.38
N PHE A 307 18.73 -0.22 -1.32
CA PHE A 307 18.00 -0.06 -0.08
C PHE A 307 18.21 -1.27 0.82
N MET A 308 18.63 -1.02 2.05
CA MET A 308 19.00 -2.04 3.03
C MET A 308 17.78 -2.61 3.78
N TYR A 309 16.67 -2.77 3.08
CA TYR A 309 15.35 -3.16 3.55
C TYR A 309 15.34 -4.27 4.60
N HIS A 310 14.61 -4.08 5.71
CA HIS A 310 14.43 -5.04 6.80
C HIS A 310 15.71 -5.71 7.32
N SER A 311 16.86 -5.05 7.18
CA SER A 311 18.15 -5.57 7.56
C SER A 311 18.81 -4.70 8.62
N ASN A 312 19.90 -5.21 9.19
CA ASN A 312 20.71 -4.45 10.16
C ASN A 312 21.41 -3.24 9.52
N TYR A 313 21.34 -3.11 8.18
CA TYR A 313 22.03 -2.10 7.41
C TYR A 313 21.12 -0.94 6.98
N ASP A 314 19.80 -1.02 7.22
CA ASP A 314 18.91 0.14 7.10
C ASP A 314 19.16 1.11 8.26
N THR A 315 20.24 1.88 8.14
CA THR A 315 20.78 2.69 9.23
C THR A 315 20.75 4.16 8.87
N TYR A 316 20.79 5.01 9.90
CA TYR A 316 21.00 6.44 9.69
C TYR A 316 22.23 6.75 8.82
N GLU A 317 23.32 5.99 8.98
CA GLU A 317 24.51 6.18 8.14
C GLU A 317 24.30 5.79 6.69
N TRP A 318 23.51 4.74 6.41
CA TRP A 318 23.09 4.44 5.03
C TRP A 318 22.25 5.59 4.48
N MET A 319 21.24 6.06 5.24
CA MET A 319 20.36 7.12 4.80
C MET A 319 21.12 8.42 4.50
N ARG A 320 21.96 8.87 5.43
CA ARG A 320 22.70 10.13 5.31
C ARG A 320 23.77 10.10 4.20
N ARG A 321 24.34 8.94 3.89
CA ARG A 321 25.43 8.82 2.89
C ARG A 321 24.94 8.41 1.50
N PHE A 322 23.87 7.62 1.43
CA PHE A 322 23.43 6.96 0.20
C PHE A 322 21.94 7.21 -0.10
N GLY A 323 21.05 7.02 0.88
CA GLY A 323 19.59 7.14 0.68
C GLY A 323 19.14 8.55 0.31
N ASP A 324 19.38 9.52 1.17
CA ASP A 324 19.07 10.94 0.95
C ASP A 324 20.12 11.87 1.59
N PRO A 325 21.32 12.01 0.98
CA PRO A 325 22.34 12.92 1.49
C PRO A 325 21.83 14.36 1.60
N GLY A 326 21.81 14.89 2.82
CA GLY A 326 21.29 16.22 3.12
C GLY A 326 19.78 16.30 3.33
N PHE A 327 19.05 15.17 3.36
CA PHE A 327 17.63 15.07 3.74
C PHE A 327 16.70 15.96 2.91
N GLN A 328 17.06 16.24 1.66
CA GLN A 328 16.30 17.15 0.82
C GLN A 328 15.03 16.49 0.29
N VAL A 329 15.09 15.20 -0.02
CA VAL A 329 13.92 14.44 -0.49
C VAL A 329 12.92 14.27 0.67
N HIS A 330 13.39 13.94 1.88
CA HIS A 330 12.54 13.95 3.08
C HIS A 330 11.77 15.27 3.23
N ALA A 331 12.47 16.40 3.14
CA ALA A 331 11.86 17.71 3.29
C ALA A 331 10.83 18.00 2.18
N ALA A 332 11.13 17.65 0.93
CA ALA A 332 10.21 17.83 -0.19
C ALA A 332 8.94 16.95 -0.05
N VAL A 333 9.09 15.70 0.38
CA VAL A 333 7.95 14.80 0.62
C VAL A 333 7.13 15.27 1.83
N ALA A 334 7.77 15.72 2.92
CA ALA A 334 7.06 16.31 4.06
C ALA A 334 6.28 17.57 3.65
N GLN A 335 6.84 18.41 2.76
CA GLN A 335 6.13 19.56 2.20
C GLN A 335 4.93 19.12 1.34
N TYR A 336 5.11 18.12 0.48
CA TYR A 336 4.04 17.54 -0.34
C TYR A 336 2.87 17.05 0.52
N VAL A 337 3.17 16.23 1.52
CA VAL A 337 2.19 15.70 2.48
C VAL A 337 1.52 16.83 3.26
N SER A 338 2.28 17.84 3.71
CA SER A 338 1.72 19.01 4.40
C SER A 338 0.69 19.75 3.54
N LEU A 339 0.97 19.90 2.24
CA LEU A 339 0.04 20.53 1.30
C LEU A 339 -1.20 19.67 1.05
N LEU A 340 -1.06 18.34 0.92
CA LEU A 340 -2.20 17.44 0.83
C LEU A 340 -3.11 17.58 2.05
N VAL A 341 -2.54 17.42 3.26
CA VAL A 341 -3.26 17.56 4.53
C VAL A 341 -3.90 18.95 4.64
N TYR A 342 -3.21 20.01 4.22
CA TYR A 342 -3.74 21.37 4.26
C TYR A 342 -4.97 21.55 3.36
N ASN A 343 -4.92 21.08 2.11
CA ASN A 343 -6.06 21.17 1.18
C ASN A 343 -7.24 20.36 1.72
N PHE A 344 -7.03 19.10 2.12
CA PHE A 344 -8.11 18.30 2.71
C PHE A 344 -8.69 18.91 3.99
N ALA A 345 -7.85 19.53 4.83
CA ALA A 345 -8.29 20.13 6.08
C ALA A 345 -8.99 21.49 5.90
N SER A 346 -8.70 22.23 4.83
CA SER A 346 -9.09 23.64 4.67
C SER A 346 -10.07 23.91 3.54
N ASP A 347 -10.00 23.14 2.45
CA ASP A 347 -10.80 23.42 1.26
C ASP A 347 -12.29 23.22 1.56
N ASP A 348 -13.13 24.10 1.00
CA ASP A 348 -14.56 24.05 1.26
C ASP A 348 -15.18 22.74 0.75
N ALA A 349 -14.92 22.40 -0.51
CA ALA A 349 -15.24 21.11 -1.09
C ALA A 349 -14.06 20.14 -0.91
N LEU A 350 -14.35 18.87 -0.66
CA LEU A 350 -13.33 17.83 -0.70
C LEU A 350 -12.72 17.75 -2.11
N PRO A 351 -11.38 17.75 -2.25
CA PRO A 351 -10.72 17.83 -3.55
C PRO A 351 -10.66 16.45 -4.23
N PHE A 352 -11.81 15.77 -4.33
CA PHE A 352 -11.95 14.50 -5.05
C PHE A 352 -12.31 14.77 -6.51
N ASN A 353 -11.92 13.86 -7.40
CA ASN A 353 -12.38 13.80 -8.79
C ASN A 353 -13.07 12.45 -9.03
N LEU A 354 -14.40 12.43 -8.91
CA LEU A 354 -15.16 11.18 -9.02
C LEU A 354 -15.20 10.66 -10.46
N THR A 355 -15.19 11.58 -11.43
CA THR A 355 -15.12 11.27 -12.86
C THR A 355 -13.89 10.42 -13.20
N ASN A 356 -12.74 10.70 -12.57
CA ASN A 356 -11.50 9.96 -12.76
C ASN A 356 -11.62 8.52 -12.26
N PHE A 357 -12.45 8.27 -11.24
CA PHE A 357 -12.75 6.90 -10.81
C PHE A 357 -13.40 6.09 -11.93
N ALA A 358 -14.37 6.67 -12.64
CA ALA A 358 -14.98 6.01 -13.78
C ALA A 358 -13.97 5.77 -14.91
N THR A 359 -13.07 6.73 -15.17
CA THR A 359 -11.99 6.58 -16.17
C THR A 359 -11.03 5.45 -15.81
N GLU A 360 -10.58 5.36 -14.56
CA GLU A 360 -9.70 4.28 -14.10
C GLU A 360 -10.40 2.92 -14.16
N MET A 361 -11.71 2.85 -13.83
CA MET A 361 -12.48 1.61 -14.01
C MET A 361 -12.53 1.13 -15.46
N ASP A 362 -12.50 2.01 -16.46
CA ASP A 362 -12.39 1.61 -17.87
C ASP A 362 -11.05 0.94 -18.18
N ILE A 363 -9.96 1.45 -17.60
CA ILE A 363 -8.62 0.85 -17.74
C ILE A 363 -8.61 -0.55 -17.11
N TYR A 364 -9.17 -0.67 -15.90
CA TYR A 364 -9.26 -1.95 -15.20
C TYR A 364 -10.15 -2.95 -15.95
N TYR A 365 -11.24 -2.46 -16.54
CA TYR A 365 -12.17 -3.29 -17.33
C TYR A 365 -11.48 -3.83 -18.58
N ALA A 366 -10.73 -2.99 -19.29
CA ALA A 366 -9.94 -3.42 -20.43
C ALA A 366 -8.85 -4.45 -20.04
N GLN A 367 -8.25 -4.32 -18.84
CA GLN A 367 -7.30 -5.31 -18.33
C GLN A 367 -8.00 -6.63 -17.98
N LEU A 368 -9.18 -6.59 -17.37
CA LEU A 368 -10.01 -7.77 -17.10
C LEU A 368 -10.35 -8.52 -18.39
N GLN A 369 -10.75 -7.81 -19.45
CA GLN A 369 -11.01 -8.42 -20.76
C GLN A 369 -9.80 -9.16 -21.33
N LYS A 370 -8.59 -8.57 -21.19
CA LYS A 370 -7.34 -9.24 -21.59
C LYS A 370 -7.08 -10.51 -20.78
N ASN A 371 -7.30 -10.45 -19.45
CA ASN A 371 -7.13 -11.59 -18.56
C ASN A 371 -8.07 -12.74 -18.93
N ILE A 372 -9.35 -12.43 -19.22
CA ILE A 372 -10.38 -13.39 -19.67
C ILE A 372 -9.98 -14.02 -21.00
N ALA A 373 -9.63 -13.20 -21.99
CA ALA A 373 -9.21 -13.67 -23.31
C ALA A 373 -8.00 -14.62 -23.23
N ALA A 374 -7.04 -14.33 -22.34
CA ALA A 374 -5.88 -15.18 -22.10
C ALA A 374 -6.24 -16.57 -21.53
N GLN A 375 -7.40 -16.71 -20.89
CA GLN A 375 -7.90 -18.01 -20.41
C GLN A 375 -8.74 -18.77 -21.45
N SER A 376 -8.98 -18.19 -22.63
CA SER A 376 -9.83 -18.80 -23.68
C SER A 376 -11.25 -19.15 -23.20
N VAL A 377 -11.82 -18.31 -22.33
CA VAL A 377 -13.20 -18.44 -21.84
C VAL A 377 -14.04 -17.23 -22.23
N GLU A 378 -15.35 -17.42 -22.34
CA GLU A 378 -16.33 -16.33 -22.53
C GLU A 378 -17.02 -16.04 -21.20
N LEU A 379 -17.03 -14.77 -20.79
CA LEU A 379 -17.76 -14.27 -19.63
C LEU A 379 -18.53 -13.03 -20.05
N ASP A 380 -19.84 -12.99 -19.76
CA ASP A 380 -20.67 -11.82 -20.01
C ASP A 380 -20.34 -10.73 -18.97
N LEU A 381 -19.85 -9.59 -19.46
CA LEU A 381 -19.50 -8.42 -18.65
C LEU A 381 -20.51 -7.27 -18.83
N THR A 382 -21.65 -7.51 -19.47
CA THR A 382 -22.64 -6.48 -19.80
C THR A 382 -23.13 -5.74 -18.54
N ALA A 383 -23.43 -6.47 -17.47
CA ALA A 383 -23.84 -5.89 -16.19
C ALA A 383 -22.76 -4.97 -15.61
N LEU A 384 -21.50 -5.43 -15.60
CA LEU A 384 -20.36 -4.63 -15.12
C LEU A 384 -20.14 -3.36 -15.95
N ARG A 385 -20.18 -3.47 -17.28
CA ARG A 385 -20.05 -2.31 -18.19
C ARG A 385 -21.15 -1.28 -17.94
N SER A 386 -22.39 -1.74 -17.87
CA SER A 386 -23.56 -0.89 -17.59
C SER A 386 -23.44 -0.19 -16.23
N ALA A 387 -22.94 -0.88 -15.20
CA ALA A 387 -22.70 -0.31 -13.88
C ALA A 387 -21.64 0.81 -13.92
N ILE A 388 -20.50 0.58 -14.58
CA ILE A 388 -19.44 1.59 -14.74
C ILE A 388 -19.98 2.82 -15.51
N ASP A 389 -20.76 2.60 -16.57
CA ASP A 389 -21.37 3.69 -17.35
C ASP A 389 -22.37 4.50 -16.54
N THR A 390 -23.20 3.83 -15.73
CA THR A 390 -24.15 4.47 -14.82
C THR A 390 -23.42 5.28 -13.75
N PHE A 391 -22.38 4.71 -13.13
CA PHE A 391 -21.55 5.42 -12.16
C PHE A 391 -20.92 6.68 -12.76
N ARG A 392 -20.40 6.59 -14.00
CA ARG A 392 -19.79 7.74 -14.68
C ARG A 392 -20.75 8.92 -14.78
N VAL A 393 -21.99 8.69 -15.21
CA VAL A 393 -23.00 9.75 -15.34
C VAL A 393 -23.24 10.44 -14.00
N HIS A 394 -23.38 9.67 -12.91
CA HIS A 394 -23.58 10.23 -11.58
C HIS A 394 -22.34 10.96 -11.05
N ALA A 395 -21.14 10.45 -11.32
CA ALA A 395 -19.88 11.07 -10.95
C ALA A 395 -19.67 12.43 -11.66
N GLU A 396 -19.91 12.49 -12.97
CA GLU A 396 -19.82 13.73 -13.76
C GLU A 396 -20.82 14.79 -13.27
N GLN A 397 -22.06 14.37 -12.95
CA GLN A 397 -23.08 15.25 -12.39
C GLN A 397 -22.70 15.77 -11.00
N ALA A 398 -22.17 14.91 -10.12
CA ALA A 398 -21.75 15.30 -8.79
C ALA A 398 -20.55 16.25 -8.81
N ASP A 399 -19.55 15.99 -9.66
CA ASP A 399 -18.39 16.87 -9.86
C ASP A 399 -18.83 18.24 -10.40
N SER A 400 -19.71 18.27 -11.41
CA SER A 400 -20.25 19.53 -11.95
C SER A 400 -21.04 20.32 -10.91
N LEU A 401 -21.93 19.65 -10.16
CA LEU A 401 -22.75 20.29 -9.15
C LEU A 401 -21.90 20.86 -8.01
N THR A 402 -20.86 20.15 -7.60
CA THR A 402 -19.90 20.62 -6.60
C THR A 402 -19.15 21.84 -7.10
N ALA A 403 -18.69 21.85 -8.36
CA ALA A 403 -18.02 23.00 -8.95
C ALA A 403 -18.93 24.24 -9.00
N ASP A 404 -20.20 24.07 -9.40
CA ASP A 404 -21.19 25.14 -9.43
C ASP A 404 -21.49 25.67 -8.01
N ALA A 405 -21.61 24.78 -7.02
CA ALA A 405 -21.81 25.15 -5.62
C ALA A 405 -20.65 25.97 -5.06
N VAL A 406 -19.40 25.58 -5.37
CA VAL A 406 -18.19 26.35 -5.01
C VAL A 406 -18.19 27.72 -5.68
N ALA A 407 -18.52 27.80 -6.97
CA ALA A 407 -18.60 29.07 -7.70
C ALA A 407 -19.68 30.00 -7.13
N ALA A 408 -20.83 29.44 -6.74
CA ALA A 408 -21.95 30.16 -6.11
C ALA A 408 -21.73 30.47 -4.62
N ARG A 409 -20.71 29.86 -3.99
CA ARG A 409 -20.47 29.89 -2.53
C ARG A 409 -21.66 29.35 -1.74
N ASP A 410 -22.32 28.32 -2.26
CA ASP A 410 -23.43 27.62 -1.59
C ASP A 410 -22.87 26.63 -0.56
N THR A 411 -22.71 27.08 0.68
CA THR A 411 -22.09 26.28 1.75
C THR A 411 -22.91 25.04 2.12
N ASP A 412 -24.24 25.11 2.01
CA ASP A 412 -25.12 24.00 2.37
C ASP A 412 -25.01 22.90 1.32
N LEU A 413 -25.01 23.27 0.04
CA LEU A 413 -24.81 22.33 -1.06
C LEU A 413 -23.40 21.73 -1.06
N ILE A 414 -22.36 22.53 -0.79
CA ILE A 414 -20.98 22.02 -0.64
C ILE A 414 -20.92 20.96 0.48
N THR A 415 -21.52 21.25 1.64
CA THR A 415 -21.54 20.31 2.77
C THR A 415 -22.27 19.01 2.41
N ALA A 416 -23.39 19.11 1.68
CA ALA A 416 -24.13 17.95 1.19
C ALA A 416 -23.31 17.12 0.19
N GLN A 417 -22.59 17.76 -0.73
CA GLN A 417 -21.71 17.07 -1.68
C GLN A 417 -20.52 16.41 -0.96
N ASN A 418 -19.90 17.08 0.00
CA ASN A 418 -18.83 16.49 0.83
C ASN A 418 -19.29 15.20 1.50
N LYS A 419 -20.53 15.15 2.02
CA LYS A 419 -21.08 13.90 2.59
C LYS A 419 -21.24 12.78 1.56
N LYS A 420 -21.66 13.09 0.33
CA LYS A 420 -21.69 12.11 -0.77
C LYS A 420 -20.28 11.60 -1.08
N TYR A 421 -19.30 12.50 -1.14
CA TYR A 421 -17.91 12.20 -1.44
C TYR A 421 -17.27 11.32 -0.35
N GLN A 422 -17.60 11.54 0.92
CA GLN A 422 -17.12 10.72 2.05
C GLN A 422 -17.70 9.29 2.05
N SER A 423 -18.88 9.09 1.44
CA SER A 423 -19.68 7.87 1.61
C SER A 423 -19.76 6.98 0.37
N PHE A 424 -19.60 7.49 -0.84
CA PHE A 424 -19.75 6.67 -2.06
C PHE A 424 -18.75 5.50 -2.08
N HIS A 425 -17.50 5.75 -1.69
CA HIS A 425 -16.42 4.76 -1.72
C HIS A 425 -16.72 3.56 -0.82
N ARG A 426 -17.43 3.78 0.30
CA ARG A 426 -17.85 2.72 1.23
C ARG A 426 -18.56 1.58 0.54
N ARG A 427 -19.36 1.91 -0.48
CA ARG A 427 -20.15 0.95 -1.23
C ARG A 427 -19.29 -0.09 -1.93
N PHE A 428 -18.07 0.26 -2.35
CA PHE A 428 -17.16 -0.72 -2.94
C PHE A 428 -16.71 -1.80 -1.95
N ALA A 429 -16.84 -1.58 -0.64
CA ALA A 429 -16.57 -2.55 0.41
C ALA A 429 -17.85 -3.24 0.96
N ASP A 430 -19.04 -2.97 0.40
CA ASP A 430 -20.30 -3.61 0.77
C ASP A 430 -20.42 -5.02 0.12
N THR A 431 -19.37 -5.82 0.23
CA THR A 431 -19.33 -7.22 -0.26
C THR A 431 -19.22 -8.19 0.91
N PRO A 432 -19.52 -9.49 0.72
CA PRO A 432 -19.23 -10.52 1.73
C PRO A 432 -17.72 -10.74 1.98
N GLY A 433 -16.84 -10.07 1.22
CA GLY A 433 -15.43 -10.38 1.14
C GLY A 433 -15.11 -11.37 0.02
N LEU A 434 -13.85 -11.36 -0.43
CA LEU A 434 -13.39 -12.28 -1.47
C LEU A 434 -13.49 -13.74 -1.02
N PRO A 435 -13.67 -14.69 -1.95
CA PRO A 435 -13.73 -16.12 -1.62
C PRO A 435 -12.50 -16.54 -0.81
N ASP A 436 -12.75 -17.20 0.32
CA ASP A 436 -11.75 -17.66 1.30
C ASP A 436 -10.89 -16.54 1.93
N ARG A 437 -11.23 -15.26 1.70
CA ARG A 437 -10.46 -14.09 2.15
C ARG A 437 -11.36 -12.93 2.56
N THR A 438 -12.19 -13.17 3.57
CA THR A 438 -13.33 -12.31 3.95
C THR A 438 -12.95 -10.92 4.47
N PHE A 439 -11.68 -10.71 4.86
CA PHE A 439 -11.15 -9.38 5.19
C PHE A 439 -11.14 -8.45 3.96
N TYR A 440 -10.84 -8.99 2.78
CA TYR A 440 -10.74 -8.24 1.54
C TYR A 440 -12.12 -8.02 0.94
N ARG A 441 -12.76 -6.91 1.29
CA ARG A 441 -14.13 -6.59 0.87
C ARG A 441 -14.21 -5.65 -0.31
N HIS A 442 -13.12 -5.00 -0.69
CA HIS A 442 -13.15 -3.99 -1.73
C HIS A 442 -13.25 -4.61 -3.13
N ALA A 443 -14.36 -4.38 -3.83
CA ALA A 443 -14.70 -5.06 -5.09
C ALA A 443 -13.85 -4.63 -6.30
N ILE A 444 -13.24 -3.44 -6.25
CA ILE A 444 -12.51 -2.87 -7.41
C ILE A 444 -11.04 -3.24 -7.39
N PHE A 445 -10.44 -3.35 -6.20
CA PHE A 445 -9.03 -3.71 -6.04
C PHE A 445 -8.77 -4.31 -4.66
N ALA A 446 -7.94 -5.34 -4.64
CA ALA A 446 -7.44 -5.99 -3.45
C ALA A 446 -6.05 -6.58 -3.72
N PRO A 447 -5.31 -6.99 -2.69
CA PRO A 447 -4.08 -7.75 -2.87
C PRO A 447 -4.33 -9.06 -3.61
N GLY A 448 -3.47 -9.39 -4.58
CA GLY A 448 -3.55 -10.65 -5.31
C GLY A 448 -3.30 -11.84 -4.39
N ARG A 449 -4.09 -12.91 -4.57
CA ARG A 449 -3.96 -14.12 -3.73
C ARG A 449 -2.56 -14.74 -3.79
N ASP A 450 -1.96 -14.76 -4.98
CA ASP A 450 -0.67 -15.41 -5.27
C ASP A 450 0.43 -14.41 -5.67
N ASP A 451 0.15 -13.10 -5.66
CA ASP A 451 1.03 -12.05 -6.17
C ASP A 451 1.76 -11.25 -5.05
N GLY A 452 1.67 -11.73 -3.80
CA GLY A 452 2.23 -11.07 -2.64
C GLY A 452 1.57 -9.71 -2.40
N TYR A 453 2.36 -8.63 -2.44
CA TYR A 453 1.86 -7.27 -2.21
C TYR A 453 1.16 -6.63 -3.41
N ALA A 454 1.28 -7.22 -4.61
CA ALA A 454 0.77 -6.59 -5.81
C ALA A 454 -0.77 -6.56 -5.83
N PRO A 455 -1.38 -5.47 -6.33
CA PRO A 455 -2.82 -5.37 -6.44
C PRO A 455 -3.36 -6.19 -7.62
N VAL A 456 -4.58 -6.68 -7.46
CA VAL A 456 -5.43 -7.21 -8.52
C VAL A 456 -6.67 -6.35 -8.62
N THR A 457 -7.04 -5.94 -9.84
CA THR A 457 -8.27 -5.19 -10.11
C THR A 457 -9.42 -6.14 -10.45
N PHE A 458 -10.64 -5.74 -10.06
CA PHE A 458 -11.82 -6.60 -10.04
C PHE A 458 -11.52 -8.01 -9.48
N PRO A 459 -10.90 -8.10 -8.29
CA PRO A 459 -10.25 -9.32 -7.80
C PRO A 459 -11.19 -10.52 -7.75
N GLY A 460 -12.45 -10.35 -7.34
CA GLY A 460 -13.43 -11.44 -7.32
C GLY A 460 -13.69 -12.06 -8.70
N ILE A 461 -13.66 -11.25 -9.76
CA ILE A 461 -13.84 -11.74 -11.14
C ILE A 461 -12.51 -12.28 -11.68
N THR A 462 -11.43 -11.49 -11.53
CA THR A 462 -10.11 -11.82 -12.07
C THR A 462 -9.57 -13.13 -11.51
N GLU A 463 -9.61 -13.32 -10.19
CA GLU A 463 -9.07 -14.52 -9.56
C GLU A 463 -9.92 -15.77 -9.82
N SER A 464 -11.25 -15.62 -9.86
CA SER A 464 -12.16 -16.71 -10.24
C SER A 464 -11.80 -17.31 -11.60
N ILE A 465 -11.32 -16.48 -12.54
CA ILE A 465 -10.94 -16.90 -13.89
C ILE A 465 -9.46 -17.31 -13.99
N VAL A 466 -8.56 -16.48 -13.44
CA VAL A 466 -7.12 -16.65 -13.62
C VAL A 466 -6.58 -17.75 -12.70
N LEU A 467 -7.10 -17.88 -11.49
CA LEU A 467 -6.62 -18.82 -10.49
C LEU A 467 -7.56 -20.01 -10.33
N ASP A 468 -8.84 -19.77 -10.08
CA ASP A 468 -9.79 -20.84 -9.69
C ASP A 468 -10.36 -21.63 -10.87
N LYS A 469 -10.26 -21.09 -12.09
CA LYS A 469 -10.89 -21.65 -13.30
C LYS A 469 -12.40 -21.90 -13.11
N ASN A 470 -13.05 -21.06 -12.32
CA ASN A 470 -14.44 -21.21 -11.91
C ASN A 470 -15.29 -20.11 -12.55
N LEU A 471 -15.89 -20.43 -13.71
CA LEU A 471 -16.72 -19.50 -14.47
C LEU A 471 -18.00 -19.13 -13.72
N THR A 472 -18.61 -20.06 -12.98
CA THR A 472 -19.83 -19.78 -12.20
C THR A 472 -19.57 -18.74 -11.12
N LEU A 473 -18.46 -18.88 -10.39
CA LEU A 473 -18.03 -17.90 -9.39
C LEU A 473 -17.70 -16.56 -10.04
N ALA A 474 -17.06 -16.56 -11.22
CA ALA A 474 -16.79 -15.33 -11.95
C ALA A 474 -18.08 -14.60 -12.36
N MET A 475 -19.11 -15.32 -12.82
CA MET A 475 -20.42 -14.75 -13.14
C MET A 475 -21.11 -14.15 -11.90
N GLU A 476 -21.03 -14.83 -10.75
CA GLU A 476 -21.54 -14.28 -9.48
C GLU A 476 -20.83 -12.97 -9.10
N TRP A 477 -19.50 -12.95 -9.21
CA TRP A 477 -18.72 -11.75 -8.90
C TRP A 477 -18.91 -10.61 -9.90
N VAL A 478 -19.29 -10.88 -11.16
CA VAL A 478 -19.74 -9.83 -12.10
C VAL A 478 -20.96 -9.11 -11.52
N GLU A 479 -21.96 -9.85 -11.05
CA GLU A 479 -23.19 -9.28 -10.49
C GLU A 479 -22.93 -8.56 -9.15
N ILE A 480 -22.14 -9.14 -8.25
CA ILE A 480 -21.75 -8.50 -6.98
C ILE A 480 -21.03 -7.18 -7.26
N THR A 481 -20.02 -7.21 -8.14
CA THR A 481 -19.21 -6.03 -8.48
C THR A 481 -20.06 -4.96 -9.17
N ALA A 482 -20.92 -5.34 -10.11
CA ALA A 482 -21.85 -4.42 -10.77
C ALA A 482 -22.81 -3.78 -9.74
N GLY A 483 -23.37 -4.57 -8.83
CA GLY A 483 -24.28 -4.11 -7.79
C GLY A 483 -23.66 -3.06 -6.87
N VAL A 484 -22.42 -3.27 -6.41
CA VAL A 484 -21.73 -2.28 -5.56
C VAL A 484 -21.34 -1.01 -6.31
N ILE A 485 -20.99 -1.11 -7.60
CA ILE A 485 -20.72 0.07 -8.44
C ILE A 485 -21.98 0.91 -8.63
N VAL A 486 -23.13 0.26 -8.90
CA VAL A 486 -24.42 0.96 -8.98
C VAL A 486 -24.78 1.60 -7.64
N ALA A 487 -24.61 0.88 -6.53
CA ALA A 487 -24.86 1.42 -5.19
C ALA A 487 -23.96 2.63 -4.87
N ALA A 488 -22.69 2.61 -5.28
CA ALA A 488 -21.79 3.75 -5.18
C ALA A 488 -22.30 4.94 -6.00
N GLY A 489 -22.77 4.71 -7.22
CA GLY A 489 -23.34 5.74 -8.09
C GLY A 489 -24.62 6.36 -7.54
N GLU A 490 -25.51 5.57 -6.94
CA GLU A 490 -26.75 6.08 -6.33
C GLU A 490 -26.50 7.00 -5.13
N VAL A 491 -25.37 6.86 -4.42
CA VAL A 491 -24.95 7.83 -3.38
C VAL A 491 -24.68 9.22 -3.98
N LEU A 492 -24.20 9.27 -5.23
CA LEU A 492 -23.79 10.51 -5.91
C LEU A 492 -24.93 11.23 -6.62
N LYS A 493 -26.05 10.56 -6.85
CA LYS A 493 -27.21 11.08 -7.57
C LYS A 493 -27.63 12.45 -7.02
N ALA A 494 -27.80 13.42 -7.93
CA ALA A 494 -28.03 14.83 -7.63
C ALA A 494 -29.20 15.05 -6.67
#